data_AF-A0A4V1LA09-F1
#
_entry.id   AF-A0A4V1LA09-F1
#
_cell.length_a   1.000
_cell.length_b   1.000
_cell.length_c   1.000
_cell.angle_alpha   90.00
_cell.angle_beta   90.00
_cell.angle_gamma   90.00
#
_symmetry.space_group_name_H-M   'P 1'
#
loop_
_entity.id
_entity.type
_entity.pdbx_description
1 polymer ?
#
loop_
_entity_poly.entity_id
_entity_poly.type
_entity_poly.pdbx_seq_one_letter_code
_entity_poly.pdbx_strand_id
1 'polypeptide(L)'
;MKIHYFYKRNYSQGFYDLEIVAWLEEKETSRQGIERLSFTRLERLRIFLSKSDQYHVHTIDHDFGRDSCHGHFAHTRKELIEDMKKWGLQPIDRNNYERFRKVALALYHKQSLVDFSDFKGKQKYSIRQIIGD
;
A
#
# COMPACT_ATOMS: atom_id res chain seq x y z
N MET A 1 -11.21 16.16 -14.01
CA MET A 1 -10.66 15.35 -12.91
C MET A 1 -10.03 14.10 -13.52
N LYS A 2 -8.78 13.79 -13.17
CA LYS A 2 -8.03 12.63 -13.70
C LYS A 2 -7.49 11.83 -12.53
N ILE A 3 -7.52 10.51 -12.61
CA ILE A 3 -6.90 9.65 -11.59
C ILE A 3 -5.57 9.14 -12.13
N HIS A 4 -4.55 9.17 -11.29
CA HIS A 4 -3.22 8.62 -11.56
C HIS A 4 -3.03 7.37 -10.72
N TYR A 5 -2.72 6.26 -11.39
CA TYR A 5 -2.58 4.96 -10.75
C TYR A 5 -1.13 4.53 -10.77
N PHE A 6 -0.69 3.96 -9.65
CA PHE A 6 0.67 3.47 -9.50
C PHE A 6 0.67 2.11 -8.82
N TYR A 7 1.73 1.34 -9.09
CA TYR A 7 1.97 0.06 -8.43
C TYR A 7 3.44 -0.13 -8.11
N LYS A 8 3.71 -0.95 -7.10
CA LYS A 8 5.01 -1.46 -6.76
C LYS A 8 4.85 -2.94 -6.47
N ARG A 9 5.69 -3.76 -7.10
CA ARG A 9 5.75 -5.19 -6.85
C ARG A 9 7.19 -5.55 -6.59
N ASN A 10 7.47 -6.05 -5.40
CA ASN A 10 8.79 -6.58 -5.10
C ASN A 10 8.78 -8.08 -5.36
N TYR A 11 9.77 -8.57 -6.10
CA TYR A 11 9.95 -10.00 -6.24
C TYR A 11 10.44 -10.57 -4.92
N SER A 12 9.71 -11.55 -4.41
CA SER A 12 10.13 -12.35 -3.27
C SER A 12 9.76 -13.80 -3.53
N GLN A 13 10.69 -14.73 -3.26
CA GLN A 13 10.44 -16.15 -3.43
C GLN A 13 9.35 -16.62 -2.46
N GLY A 14 9.44 -16.20 -1.18
CA GLY A 14 8.53 -16.61 -0.11
C GLY A 14 7.25 -15.79 0.01
N PHE A 15 7.17 -14.60 -0.59
CA PHE A 15 6.08 -13.66 -0.32
C PHE A 15 5.44 -13.07 -1.58
N TYR A 16 4.14 -12.80 -1.51
CA TYR A 16 3.47 -11.83 -2.36
C TYR A 16 3.66 -10.44 -1.75
N ASP A 17 4.43 -9.57 -2.40
CA ASP A 17 4.67 -8.17 -1.98
C ASP A 17 4.22 -7.23 -3.09
N LEU A 18 3.09 -6.55 -2.85
CA LEU A 18 2.42 -5.69 -3.81
C LEU A 18 1.83 -4.48 -3.10
N GLU A 19 2.01 -3.31 -3.69
CA GLU A 19 1.39 -2.06 -3.29
C GLU A 19 0.80 -1.37 -4.53
N ILE A 20 -0.41 -0.83 -4.40
CA ILE A 20 -1.05 0.01 -5.41
C ILE A 20 -1.56 1.29 -4.76
N VAL A 21 -1.44 2.42 -5.47
CA VAL A 21 -1.89 3.75 -5.00
C VAL A 21 -2.62 4.49 -6.11
N ALA A 22 -3.73 5.15 -5.79
CA ALA A 22 -4.49 6.00 -6.68
C ALA A 22 -4.58 7.44 -6.15
N TRP A 23 -4.28 8.40 -7.01
CA TRP A 23 -4.30 9.84 -6.72
C TRP A 23 -5.29 10.56 -7.63
N LEU A 24 -6.23 11.31 -7.05
CA LEU A 24 -7.14 12.19 -7.77
C LEU A 24 -6.46 13.52 -8.05
N GLU A 25 -6.36 13.90 -9.31
CA GLU A 25 -5.92 15.22 -9.75
C GLU A 25 -7.06 16.22 -9.76
N GLU A 26 -6.83 17.31 -9.03
CA GLU A 26 -7.73 18.46 -8.93
C GLU A 26 -6.94 19.74 -9.24
N LYS A 27 -7.67 20.80 -9.63
CA LYS A 27 -7.08 22.14 -9.72
C LYS A 27 -7.27 22.82 -8.37
N GLU A 28 -6.24 23.50 -7.90
CA GLU A 28 -6.32 24.37 -6.74
C GLU A 28 -5.71 25.74 -7.05
N THR A 29 -6.21 26.75 -6.35
CA THR A 29 -5.59 28.06 -6.31
C THR A 29 -4.90 28.21 -4.97
N SER A 30 -3.60 28.46 -4.97
CA SER A 30 -2.83 28.66 -3.74
C SER A 30 -3.32 29.91 -2.99
N ARG A 31 -2.92 30.06 -1.72
CA ARG A 31 -3.20 31.28 -0.94
C ARG A 31 -2.65 32.56 -1.58
N GLN A 32 -1.71 32.43 -2.52
CA GLN A 32 -1.10 33.53 -3.27
C GLN A 32 -1.80 33.78 -4.62
N GLY A 33 -2.91 33.10 -4.92
CA GLY A 33 -3.64 33.24 -6.18
C GLY A 33 -3.06 32.44 -7.36
N ILE A 34 -2.10 31.54 -7.10
CA ILE A 34 -1.43 30.77 -8.16
C ILE A 34 -2.24 29.50 -8.44
N GLU A 35 -2.68 29.31 -9.69
CA GLU A 35 -3.28 28.06 -10.14
C GLU A 35 -2.22 26.95 -10.22
N ARG A 36 -2.52 25.80 -9.62
CA ARG A 36 -1.67 24.60 -9.64
C ARG A 36 -2.51 23.34 -9.54
N LEU A 37 -1.88 22.17 -9.64
CA LEU A 37 -2.54 20.90 -9.37
C LEU A 37 -2.43 20.56 -7.89
N SER A 38 -3.44 19.86 -7.39
CA SER A 38 -3.40 19.11 -6.15
C SER A 38 -3.69 17.64 -6.43
N PHE A 39 -3.18 16.78 -5.54
CA PHE A 39 -3.38 15.35 -5.64
C PHE A 39 -3.87 14.78 -4.32
N THR A 40 -5.09 14.25 -4.31
CA THR A 40 -5.74 13.66 -3.14
C THR A 40 -5.69 12.14 -3.22
N ARG A 41 -5.22 11.45 -2.17
CA ARG A 41 -5.15 9.98 -2.18
C ARG A 41 -6.55 9.40 -2.08
N LEU A 42 -6.93 8.61 -3.09
CA LEU A 42 -8.21 7.90 -3.12
C LEU A 42 -8.11 6.55 -2.42
N GLU A 43 -7.04 5.82 -2.71
CA GLU A 43 -6.85 4.46 -2.23
C GLU A 43 -5.36 4.11 -2.22
N ARG A 44 -4.96 3.39 -1.18
CA ARG A 44 -3.68 2.70 -1.07
C ARG A 44 -3.96 1.30 -0.54
N LEU A 45 -3.52 0.29 -1.28
CA LEU A 45 -3.62 -1.11 -0.88
C LEU A 45 -2.24 -1.74 -0.94
N ARG A 46 -1.74 -2.21 0.19
CA ARG A 46 -0.49 -2.95 0.33
C ARG A 46 -0.77 -4.33 0.93
N ILE A 47 -0.18 -5.35 0.32
CA ILE A 47 -0.17 -6.71 0.85
C ILE A 47 1.27 -7.21 0.97
N PHE A 48 1.53 -7.97 2.04
CA PHE A 48 2.73 -8.76 2.23
C PHE A 48 2.29 -10.12 2.78
N LEU A 49 2.21 -11.14 1.93
CA LEU A 49 1.62 -12.43 2.28
C LEU A 49 2.60 -13.57 2.05
N SER A 50 2.84 -14.41 3.05
CA SER A 50 3.54 -15.67 2.85
C SER A 50 2.87 -16.53 1.79
N LYS A 51 3.67 -17.22 0.95
CA LYS A 51 3.17 -18.18 -0.05
C LYS A 51 3.07 -19.61 0.49
N SER A 52 3.68 -19.88 1.63
CA SER A 52 3.79 -21.20 2.25
C SER A 52 3.18 -21.17 3.65
N ASP A 53 2.49 -22.23 4.02
CA ASP A 53 1.89 -22.41 5.34
C ASP A 53 2.93 -22.75 6.42
N GLN A 54 4.18 -23.07 6.03
CA GLN A 54 5.27 -23.34 6.97
C GLN A 54 5.73 -22.10 7.73
N TYR A 55 5.46 -20.91 7.20
CA TYR A 55 5.80 -19.63 7.83
C TYR A 55 4.69 -18.63 7.56
N HIS A 56 3.80 -18.44 8.53
CA HIS A 56 2.57 -17.66 8.37
C HIS A 56 2.75 -16.21 8.83
N VAL A 57 3.04 -15.31 7.87
CA VAL A 57 3.17 -13.87 8.10
C VAL A 57 2.39 -13.13 7.01
N HIS A 58 1.36 -12.40 7.44
CA HIS A 58 0.47 -11.68 6.55
C HIS A 58 0.24 -10.27 7.05
N THR A 59 0.49 -9.29 6.18
CA THR A 59 0.09 -7.90 6.38
C THR A 59 -0.83 -7.49 5.25
N ILE A 60 -1.95 -6.88 5.61
CA ILE A 60 -2.76 -6.07 4.71
C ILE A 60 -2.86 -4.66 5.29
N ASP A 61 -2.68 -3.66 4.45
CA ASP A 61 -2.88 -2.25 4.75
C ASP A 61 -3.71 -1.66 3.62
N HIS A 62 -4.97 -1.34 3.92
CA HIS A 62 -5.93 -0.84 2.96
C HIS A 62 -6.54 0.46 3.47
N ASP A 63 -6.00 1.57 2.96
CA ASP A 63 -6.46 2.92 3.24
C ASP A 63 -7.25 3.45 2.05
N PHE A 64 -8.46 3.93 2.30
CA PHE A 64 -9.29 4.59 1.31
C PHE A 64 -10.23 5.57 1.99
N GLY A 65 -10.58 6.65 1.29
CA GLY A 65 -11.49 7.65 1.81
C GLY A 65 -12.09 8.49 0.71
N ARG A 66 -13.38 8.77 0.81
CA ARG A 66 -14.01 9.88 0.11
C ARG A 66 -13.68 11.14 0.93
N ASP A 67 -13.13 12.16 0.28
CA ASP A 67 -12.71 13.42 0.92
C ASP A 67 -11.57 13.26 1.95
N SER A 68 -10.60 12.40 1.65
CA SER A 68 -9.44 12.19 2.53
C SER A 68 -8.55 13.46 2.61
N CYS A 69 -7.97 13.73 3.79
CA CYS A 69 -6.97 14.78 3.97
C CYS A 69 -5.56 14.37 3.52
N HIS A 70 -5.42 13.19 2.92
CA HIS A 70 -4.15 12.66 2.45
C HIS A 70 -3.78 13.26 1.09
N GLY A 71 -3.27 14.50 1.13
CA GLY A 71 -2.73 15.19 -0.04
C GLY A 71 -1.28 14.81 -0.35
N HIS A 72 -0.89 14.91 -1.62
CA HIS A 72 0.52 14.89 -2.05
C HIS A 72 1.07 16.31 -2.18
N PHE A 73 2.35 16.51 -1.91
CA PHE A 73 3.04 17.82 -2.04
C PHE A 73 3.33 18.24 -3.49
N ALA A 74 2.94 17.43 -4.47
CA ALA A 74 3.23 17.71 -5.87
C ALA A 74 2.22 18.71 -6.44
N HIS A 75 2.69 19.62 -7.27
CA HIS A 75 1.88 20.65 -7.94
C HIS A 75 1.83 20.48 -9.45
N THR A 76 2.60 19.54 -9.98
CA THR A 76 2.55 19.10 -11.38
C THR A 76 2.47 17.57 -11.48
N ARG A 77 1.97 17.07 -12.61
CA ARG A 77 1.96 15.62 -12.90
C ARG A 77 3.37 15.03 -12.94
N LYS A 78 4.34 15.82 -13.43
CA LYS A 78 5.75 15.41 -13.53
C LYS A 78 6.34 15.17 -12.14
N GLU A 79 6.14 16.11 -11.23
CA GLU A 79 6.56 15.99 -9.83
C GLU A 79 5.93 14.76 -9.15
N LEU A 80 4.62 14.54 -9.34
CA LEU A 80 3.95 13.36 -8.79
C LEU A 80 4.62 12.06 -9.28
N ILE A 81 4.87 11.94 -10.59
CA ILE A 81 5.50 10.74 -11.17
C ILE A 81 6.93 10.57 -10.64
N GLU A 82 7.71 11.64 -10.53
CA GLU A 82 9.07 11.60 -10.00
C GLU A 82 9.12 11.15 -8.54
N ASP A 83 8.20 11.63 -7.71
CA ASP A 83 8.11 11.23 -6.30
C ASP A 83 7.61 9.79 -6.14
N MET A 84 6.62 9.36 -6.91
CA MET A 84 6.21 7.95 -6.93
C MET A 84 7.38 7.05 -7.30
N LYS A 85 8.19 7.44 -8.30
CA LYS A 85 9.38 6.69 -8.72
C LYS A 85 10.42 6.58 -7.59
N LYS A 86 10.64 7.64 -6.80
CA LYS A 86 11.52 7.60 -5.62
C LYS A 86 11.05 6.57 -4.59
N TRP A 87 9.75 6.34 -4.48
CA TRP A 87 9.17 5.31 -3.59
C TRP A 87 9.14 3.90 -4.22
N GLY A 88 9.59 3.76 -5.46
CA GLY A 88 9.57 2.52 -6.23
C GLY A 88 8.21 2.21 -6.86
N LEU A 89 7.29 3.17 -6.88
CA LEU A 89 5.98 3.07 -7.52
C LEU A 89 6.11 3.47 -9.00
N GLN A 90 5.58 2.62 -9.88
CA GLN A 90 5.56 2.83 -11.32
C GLN A 90 4.14 3.14 -11.79
N PRO A 91 3.96 3.99 -12.80
CA PRO A 91 2.63 4.30 -13.34
C PRO A 91 2.01 3.08 -14.01
N ILE A 92 0.69 2.92 -13.85
CA ILE A 92 -0.13 1.91 -14.53
C ILE A 92 -1.44 2.50 -15.02
N ASP A 93 -2.10 1.79 -15.93
CA ASP A 93 -3.47 2.11 -16.30
C ASP A 93 -4.50 1.61 -15.27
N ARG A 94 -5.73 2.11 -15.42
CA ARG A 94 -6.85 1.78 -14.56
C ARG A 94 -7.21 0.28 -14.58
N ASN A 95 -7.15 -0.37 -15.74
CA ASN A 95 -7.56 -1.77 -15.87
C ASN A 95 -6.59 -2.68 -15.10
N ASN A 96 -5.29 -2.43 -15.22
CA ASN A 96 -4.27 -3.13 -14.47
C ASN A 96 -4.36 -2.82 -12.97
N TYR A 97 -4.67 -1.57 -12.59
CA TYR A 97 -4.91 -1.21 -11.20
C TYR A 97 -6.06 -2.02 -10.60
N GLU A 98 -7.23 -2.02 -11.25
CA GLU A 98 -8.41 -2.76 -10.79
C GLU A 98 -8.17 -4.28 -10.77
N ARG A 99 -7.42 -4.80 -11.74
CA ARG A 99 -7.00 -6.21 -11.77
C ARG A 99 -6.12 -6.56 -10.58
N PHE A 100 -5.09 -5.77 -10.31
CA PHE A 100 -4.18 -5.99 -9.17
C PHE A 100 -4.90 -5.85 -7.85
N ARG A 101 -5.79 -4.85 -7.72
CA ARG A 101 -6.68 -4.66 -6.57
C ARG A 101 -7.50 -5.92 -6.29
N LYS A 102 -8.18 -6.45 -7.31
CA LYS A 102 -8.99 -7.67 -7.19
C LYS A 102 -8.15 -8.88 -6.76
N VAL A 103 -6.97 -9.06 -7.35
CA VAL A 103 -6.07 -10.17 -7.02
C VAL A 103 -5.55 -10.04 -5.59
N ALA A 104 -5.12 -8.86 -5.16
CA ALA A 104 -4.58 -8.62 -3.83
C ALA A 104 -5.60 -8.95 -2.73
N LEU A 105 -6.83 -8.43 -2.87
CA LEU A 105 -7.92 -8.72 -1.93
C LEU A 105 -8.28 -10.21 -1.92
N ALA A 106 -8.38 -10.84 -3.10
CA ALA A 106 -8.66 -12.27 -3.19
C ALA A 106 -7.55 -13.14 -2.58
N LEU A 107 -6.28 -12.74 -2.70
CA LEU A 107 -5.16 -13.43 -2.04
C LEU A 107 -5.27 -13.30 -0.53
N TYR A 108 -5.55 -12.10 -0.01
CA TYR A 108 -5.72 -11.89 1.43
C TYR A 108 -6.88 -12.70 2.01
N HIS A 109 -8.05 -12.69 1.36
CA HIS A 109 -9.23 -13.45 1.83
C HIS A 109 -9.04 -14.97 1.84
N LYS A 110 -8.03 -15.50 1.15
CA LYS A 110 -7.69 -16.93 1.19
C LYS A 110 -6.76 -17.32 2.35
N GLN A 111 -6.16 -16.35 3.03
CA GLN A 111 -5.24 -16.64 4.13
C GLN A 111 -6.01 -17.09 5.37
N SER A 112 -5.45 -18.02 6.12
CA SER A 112 -5.94 -18.36 7.45
C SER A 112 -5.82 -17.16 8.39
N LEU A 113 -6.83 -16.98 9.26
CA LEU A 113 -6.70 -16.07 10.38
C LEU A 113 -5.91 -16.74 11.51
N VAL A 114 -5.38 -15.91 12.41
CA VAL A 114 -4.69 -16.40 13.61
C VAL A 114 -5.62 -17.31 14.41
N ASP A 115 -5.20 -18.55 14.67
CA ASP A 115 -5.84 -19.43 15.64
C ASP A 115 -5.25 -19.15 17.02
N PHE A 116 -6.04 -18.47 17.87
CA PHE A 116 -5.59 -18.13 19.22
C PHE A 116 -5.37 -19.36 20.12
N SER A 117 -5.85 -20.54 19.74
CA SER A 117 -5.61 -21.78 20.49
C SER A 117 -4.16 -22.27 20.40
N ASP A 118 -3.44 -21.93 19.32
CA ASP A 118 -2.02 -22.25 19.14
C ASP A 118 -1.11 -21.61 20.21
N PHE A 119 -1.58 -20.56 20.87
CA PHE A 119 -0.82 -19.79 21.87
C PHE A 119 -1.09 -20.24 23.31
N LYS A 120 -1.81 -21.34 23.52
CA LYS A 120 -2.07 -21.89 24.84
C LYS A 120 -0.89 -22.73 25.34
N GLY A 121 -0.55 -22.56 26.61
CA GLY A 121 0.50 -23.33 27.30
C GLY A 121 1.71 -22.48 27.70
N LYS A 122 2.68 -23.11 28.36
CA LYS A 122 3.94 -22.43 28.70
C LYS A 122 4.79 -22.26 27.44
N GLN A 123 5.29 -21.04 27.23
CA GLN A 123 6.27 -20.76 26.18
C GLN A 123 7.44 -21.75 26.28
N LYS A 124 7.71 -22.51 25.21
CA LYS A 124 8.75 -23.55 25.19
C LYS A 124 10.11 -23.07 24.68
N TYR A 125 10.21 -21.82 24.24
CA TYR A 125 11.42 -21.21 23.70
C TYR A 125 11.81 -19.98 24.53
N SER A 126 13.10 -19.66 24.58
CA SER A 126 13.58 -18.47 25.30
C SER A 126 13.60 -17.27 24.38
N ILE A 127 12.98 -16.16 24.77
CA ILE A 127 13.16 -14.86 24.09
C ILE A 127 14.36 -14.18 24.74
N ARG A 128 15.42 -13.90 23.96
CA ARG A 128 16.53 -13.06 24.43
C ARG A 128 16.16 -11.60 24.19
N GLN A 129 15.80 -10.91 25.25
CA GLN A 129 15.60 -9.47 25.21
C GLN A 129 16.99 -8.81 25.34
N ILE A 130 17.45 -8.14 24.29
CA ILE A 130 18.62 -7.27 24.39
C ILE A 130 18.12 -5.99 25.05
N ILE A 131 18.28 -5.89 26.36
CA ILE A 131 18.12 -4.63 27.06
C ILE A 131 19.43 -3.87 26.79
N GLY A 132 19.35 -2.82 25.96
CA GLY A 132 20.43 -1.85 25.86
C GLY A 132 20.35 -0.91 27.06
N ASP A 133 21.51 -0.59 27.63
CA ASP A 133 21.66 0.48 28.64
C ASP A 133 21.23 1.85 28.09
#